data_AF-A0A6L6IHY1-F1
#
_entry.id   AF-A0A6L6IHY1-F1
#
_cell.length_a   1.000
_cell.length_b   1.000
_cell.length_c   1.000
_cell.angle_alpha   90.00
_cell.angle_beta   90.00
_cell.angle_gamma   90.00
#
_symmetry.space_group_name_H-M   'P 1'
#
loop_
_entity.id
_entity.type
_entity.pdbx_description
1 polymer ?
#
loop_
_entity_poly.entity_id
_entity_poly.type
_entity_poly.pdbx_seq_one_letter_code
_entity_poly.pdbx_strand_id
1 'polypeptide(L)'
;MAKPAAYRRHFLLPSLLLLTACTLDIARTPPDTAEAESSTWAIRFQRQSSLLTNTLVEIDETELQAGDLLFSSSVGIASLGIRAFSASSVSHVAVYLGDEEVAEATGAGVQIVSLRQAMQHSDKLFALRVPDLTSQQAAEIKAFAYRITNSRYNFRGIVKFIPFMLTKQICSLNPFSANFRQQCIHGLAQAQLSKREGDEKRVWFCSEFVTDAFAKAGRPLTLAEPGWIAPSDLLHMREGDVAAFKPEARLRYVGHLKPGIYINARRLVGLTQQGQPESARSPGRISGGPGS
;
A
#
# COMPACT_ATOMS: atom_id res chain seq x y z
N MET A 1 14.13 52.12 29.18
CA MET A 1 14.13 52.00 27.70
C MET A 1 15.35 51.14 27.33
N ALA A 2 15.33 50.04 26.58
CA ALA A 2 14.31 49.36 25.79
C ALA A 2 14.60 47.83 25.79
N LYS A 3 13.57 46.98 25.66
CA LYS A 3 13.67 45.52 25.51
C LYS A 3 14.13 45.16 24.09
N PRO A 4 14.97 44.13 23.89
CA PRO A 4 15.11 43.51 22.58
C PRO A 4 13.96 42.51 22.35
N ALA A 5 13.35 42.63 21.18
CA ALA A 5 12.19 41.87 20.73
C ALA A 5 12.55 40.40 20.42
N ALA A 6 11.74 39.47 20.93
CA ALA A 6 11.78 38.06 20.54
C ALA A 6 11.18 37.90 19.14
N TYR A 7 12.03 37.77 18.13
CA TYR A 7 11.60 37.54 16.75
C TYR A 7 11.36 36.03 16.52
N ARG A 8 10.07 35.66 16.53
CA ARG A 8 9.40 34.58 15.79
C ARG A 8 10.34 33.61 15.02
N ARG A 9 10.64 32.46 15.63
CA ARG A 9 11.39 31.35 15.00
C ARG A 9 10.54 30.09 14.77
N HIS A 10 9.29 30.25 14.34
CA HIS A 10 8.35 29.13 14.18
C HIS A 10 7.64 29.03 12.82
N PHE A 11 8.24 29.53 11.73
CA PHE A 11 7.63 29.42 10.40
C PHE A 11 8.41 28.61 9.35
N LEU A 12 9.52 27.96 9.73
CA LEU A 12 10.31 27.14 8.79
C LEU A 12 10.11 25.62 8.95
N LEU A 13 9.42 25.15 9.99
CA LEU A 13 9.10 23.72 10.14
C LEU A 13 7.91 23.20 9.30
N PRO A 14 6.86 23.96 8.94
CA PRO A 14 5.75 23.37 8.19
C PRO A 14 6.05 23.23 6.69
N SER A 15 7.04 23.96 6.15
CA SER A 15 7.37 23.93 4.73
C SER A 15 8.13 22.67 4.31
N LEU A 16 8.82 21.99 5.23
CA LEU A 16 9.53 20.73 4.93
C LEU A 16 8.56 19.54 4.81
N LEU A 17 7.33 19.66 5.32
CA LEU A 17 6.28 18.66 5.21
C LEU A 17 5.45 18.76 3.92
N LEU A 18 5.61 19.85 3.16
CA LEU A 18 4.89 20.07 1.89
C LEU A 18 5.62 19.52 0.66
N LEU A 19 6.86 19.01 0.83
CA LEU A 19 7.56 18.24 -0.20
C LEU A 19 7.26 16.74 -0.05
N THR A 20 5.98 16.37 0.09
CA THR A 20 5.59 14.99 -0.17
C THR A 20 5.86 14.71 -1.65
N ALA A 21 7.05 14.19 -1.93
CA ALA A 21 7.48 13.80 -3.25
C ALA A 21 6.49 12.78 -3.79
N CYS A 22 5.58 13.23 -4.66
CA CYS A 22 4.81 12.30 -5.47
C CYS A 22 5.81 11.62 -6.40
N THR A 23 6.27 10.42 -6.04
CA THR A 23 7.12 9.60 -6.91
C THR A 23 6.47 9.54 -8.27
N LEU A 24 7.20 9.97 -9.29
CA LEU A 24 6.71 10.13 -10.64
C LEU A 24 7.53 9.26 -11.59
N ASP A 25 6.87 8.75 -12.61
CA ASP A 25 7.47 8.00 -13.71
C ASP A 25 7.12 8.68 -15.02
N ILE A 26 8.14 8.93 -15.84
CA ILE A 26 8.01 9.49 -17.19
C ILE A 26 8.45 8.40 -18.15
N ALA A 27 7.48 7.77 -18.82
CA ALA A 27 7.75 6.78 -19.84
C ALA A 27 7.36 7.34 -21.22
N ARG A 28 8.14 6.99 -22.24
CA ARG A 28 7.74 7.19 -23.64
C ARG A 28 6.88 6.00 -24.05
N THR A 29 5.65 6.24 -24.48
CA THR A 29 4.85 5.18 -25.11
C THR A 29 5.47 4.86 -26.46
N PRO A 30 5.77 3.59 -26.79
CA PRO A 30 6.10 3.22 -28.16
C PRO A 30 4.89 3.53 -29.05
N PRO A 31 5.09 3.93 -30.31
CA PRO A 31 3.99 4.12 -31.24
C PRO A 31 3.30 2.78 -31.49
N ASP A 32 2.03 2.67 -31.11
CA ASP A 32 1.19 1.56 -31.55
C ASP A 32 0.93 1.72 -33.05
N THR A 33 1.33 0.71 -33.82
CA THR A 33 1.04 0.47 -35.25
C THR A 33 0.88 1.71 -36.13
N ALA A 34 1.96 2.01 -36.85
CA ALA A 34 1.99 2.59 -38.21
C ALA A 34 0.80 3.50 -38.60
N GLU A 35 0.60 4.62 -37.91
CA GLU A 35 0.02 5.88 -38.43
C GLU A 35 -0.17 6.89 -37.26
N ALA A 36 0.94 7.48 -36.78
CA ALA A 36 1.00 8.83 -36.18
C ALA A 36 2.38 9.09 -35.57
N GLU A 37 3.11 10.03 -36.15
CA GLU A 37 4.33 10.60 -35.58
C GLU A 37 4.02 11.48 -34.37
N SER A 38 3.86 10.88 -33.19
CA SER A 38 4.18 11.58 -31.94
C SER A 38 4.39 10.58 -30.81
N SER A 39 5.62 10.49 -30.28
CA SER A 39 5.86 9.79 -29.02
C SER A 39 5.22 10.61 -27.90
N THR A 40 4.02 10.22 -27.46
CA THR A 40 3.38 10.83 -26.29
C THR A 40 4.15 10.45 -25.02
N TRP A 41 4.38 11.43 -24.14
CA TRP A 41 4.97 11.19 -22.83
C TRP A 41 3.87 10.79 -21.85
N ALA A 42 3.97 9.59 -21.27
CA ALA A 42 3.09 9.15 -20.20
C ALA A 42 3.70 9.52 -18.85
N ILE A 43 3.01 10.41 -18.11
CA ILE A 43 3.37 10.79 -16.74
C ILE A 43 2.50 9.98 -15.78
N ARG A 44 3.13 9.22 -14.89
CA ARG A 44 2.44 8.40 -13.88
C ARG A 44 2.91 8.78 -12.49
N PHE A 45 1.98 8.86 -11.54
CA PHE A 45 2.27 9.14 -10.14
C PHE A 45 2.01 7.91 -9.28
N GLN A 46 2.85 7.71 -8.26
CA GLN A 46 2.66 6.67 -7.26
C GLN A 46 1.36 6.91 -6.49
N ARG A 47 0.49 5.91 -6.47
CA ARG A 47 -0.85 6.01 -5.87
C ARG A 47 -0.83 5.62 -4.40
N GLN A 48 -1.17 6.57 -3.52
CA GLN A 48 -1.21 6.34 -2.06
C GLN A 48 -2.44 5.57 -1.57
N SER A 49 -3.52 5.56 -2.36
CA SER A 49 -4.77 4.86 -2.04
C SER A 49 -4.65 3.35 -2.27
N SER A 50 -5.34 2.55 -1.45
CA SER A 50 -5.51 1.11 -1.67
C SER A 50 -6.53 0.78 -2.78
N LEU A 51 -7.21 1.78 -3.35
CA LEU A 51 -8.15 1.60 -4.46
C LEU A 51 -7.44 1.71 -5.81
N LEU A 52 -7.94 0.97 -6.82
CA LEU A 52 -7.39 1.04 -8.18
C LEU A 52 -7.92 2.23 -8.98
N THR A 53 -9.24 2.46 -8.94
CA THR A 53 -9.92 3.38 -9.87
C THR A 53 -11.07 4.15 -9.18
N ASN A 54 -10.85 4.62 -7.95
CA ASN A 54 -11.89 5.17 -7.06
C ASN A 54 -13.10 4.26 -6.78
N THR A 55 -13.16 3.08 -7.40
CA THR A 55 -14.12 2.03 -7.17
C THR A 55 -13.60 1.08 -6.12
N LEU A 56 -14.42 0.85 -5.10
CA LEU A 56 -14.23 -0.19 -4.10
C LEU A 56 -14.83 -1.48 -4.64
N VAL A 57 -14.02 -2.52 -4.79
CA VAL A 57 -14.50 -3.87 -5.04
C VAL A 57 -14.50 -4.57 -3.68
N GLU A 58 -15.68 -4.86 -3.15
CA GLU A 58 -15.82 -5.67 -1.94
C GLU A 58 -15.79 -7.14 -2.35
N ILE A 59 -15.01 -7.95 -1.64
CA ILE A 59 -14.88 -9.38 -1.88
C ILE A 59 -15.09 -10.14 -0.57
N ASP A 60 -15.44 -11.41 -0.67
CA ASP A 60 -15.44 -12.33 0.46
C ASP A 60 -14.29 -13.36 0.37
N GLU A 61 -14.26 -14.28 1.34
CA GLU A 61 -13.23 -15.32 1.44
C GLU A 61 -13.21 -16.30 0.25
N THR A 62 -14.32 -16.48 -0.47
CA THR A 62 -14.42 -17.40 -1.61
C THR A 62 -13.69 -16.89 -2.84
N GLU A 63 -13.44 -15.58 -2.91
CA GLU A 63 -12.69 -14.95 -4.01
C GLU A 63 -11.18 -14.95 -3.77
N LEU A 64 -10.73 -15.30 -2.55
CA LEU A 64 -9.33 -15.43 -2.22
C LEU A 64 -8.71 -16.71 -2.79
N GLN A 65 -7.44 -16.62 -3.13
CA GLN A 65 -6.62 -17.75 -3.56
C GLN A 65 -5.37 -17.85 -2.70
N ALA A 66 -4.92 -19.07 -2.42
CA ALA A 66 -3.67 -19.30 -1.71
C ALA A 66 -2.52 -18.57 -2.43
N GLY A 67 -1.76 -17.78 -1.68
CA GLY A 67 -0.77 -16.85 -2.21
C GLY A 67 -1.27 -15.42 -2.42
N ASP A 68 -2.53 -15.09 -2.11
CA ASP A 68 -2.94 -13.69 -2.10
C ASP A 68 -2.24 -12.90 -0.99
N LEU A 69 -1.70 -11.74 -1.34
CA LEU A 69 -1.09 -10.82 -0.40
C LEU A 69 -2.19 -9.98 0.24
N LEU A 70 -2.33 -10.11 1.56
CA LEU A 70 -3.30 -9.37 2.35
C LEU A 70 -2.64 -8.13 2.95
N PHE A 71 -3.08 -6.96 2.52
CA PHE A 71 -2.59 -5.68 3.00
C PHE A 71 -3.53 -5.10 4.04
N SER A 72 -2.97 -4.64 5.15
CA SER A 72 -3.75 -4.06 6.23
C SER A 72 -3.15 -2.78 6.80
N SER A 73 -4.00 -2.11 7.58
CA SER A 73 -3.63 -0.98 8.44
C SER A 73 -4.32 -1.15 9.79
N SER A 74 -3.57 -1.04 10.89
CA SER A 74 -4.12 -0.97 12.24
C SER A 74 -4.05 0.45 12.82
N VAL A 75 -4.83 0.76 13.87
CA VAL A 75 -4.80 2.09 14.56
C VAL A 75 -3.60 2.23 15.52
N GLY A 76 -2.81 1.17 15.73
CA GLY A 76 -1.70 1.19 16.69
C GLY A 76 -0.60 2.21 16.35
N ILE A 77 0.09 2.74 17.36
CA ILE A 77 1.16 3.76 17.22
C ILE A 77 2.25 3.34 16.21
N ALA A 78 2.61 2.05 16.19
CA ALA A 78 3.56 1.50 15.20
C ALA A 78 3.02 1.60 13.75
N SER A 79 1.72 1.38 13.56
CA SER A 79 1.05 1.48 12.26
C SER A 79 0.88 2.93 11.80
N LEU A 80 0.63 3.87 12.74
CA LEU A 80 0.62 5.30 12.44
C LEU A 80 2.02 5.80 12.02
N GLY A 81 3.07 5.37 12.72
CA GLY A 81 4.45 5.70 12.37
C GLY A 81 4.84 5.18 10.99
N ILE A 82 4.61 3.89 10.70
CA ILE A 82 4.93 3.29 9.39
C ILE A 82 4.18 4.00 8.26
N ARG A 83 2.90 4.34 8.44
CA ARG A 83 2.12 5.06 7.43
C ARG A 83 2.62 6.49 7.21
N ALA A 84 2.95 7.21 8.29
CA ALA A 84 3.50 8.55 8.19
C ALA A 84 4.86 8.57 7.47
N PHE A 85 5.71 7.58 7.74
CA PHE A 85 7.05 7.50 7.13
C PHE A 85 7.06 6.92 5.72
N SER A 86 6.12 6.05 5.37
CA SER A 86 6.01 5.46 4.03
C SER A 86 5.11 6.25 3.08
N ALA A 87 4.43 7.29 3.58
CA ALA A 87 3.34 7.99 2.90
C ALA A 87 2.19 7.08 2.42
N SER A 88 2.12 5.83 2.91
CA SER A 88 1.23 4.80 2.37
C SER A 88 -0.01 4.57 3.22
N SER A 89 -1.07 4.06 2.59
CA SER A 89 -2.31 3.68 3.29
C SER A 89 -2.25 2.29 3.95
N VAL A 90 -1.09 1.62 3.92
CA VAL A 90 -0.85 0.30 4.51
C VAL A 90 0.35 0.33 5.45
N SER A 91 0.32 -0.49 6.49
CA SER A 91 1.44 -0.65 7.43
C SER A 91 1.88 -2.09 7.60
N HIS A 92 1.09 -3.03 7.11
CA HIS A 92 1.31 -4.45 7.29
C HIS A 92 0.90 -5.22 6.04
N VAL A 93 1.54 -6.37 5.84
CA VAL A 93 1.27 -7.30 4.75
C VAL A 93 1.44 -8.74 5.26
N ALA A 94 0.52 -9.60 4.86
CA ALA A 94 0.45 -11.01 5.19
C ALA A 94 0.17 -11.83 3.91
N VAL A 95 0.18 -13.15 4.00
CA VAL A 95 -0.16 -14.05 2.88
C VAL A 95 -1.31 -14.96 3.29
N TYR A 96 -2.36 -15.02 2.46
CA TYR A 96 -3.41 -16.01 2.58
C TYR A 96 -2.89 -17.38 2.12
N LEU A 97 -3.03 -18.41 2.95
CA LEU A 97 -2.50 -19.75 2.67
C LEU A 97 -3.56 -20.70 2.07
N GLY A 98 -4.79 -20.23 1.88
CA GLY A 98 -5.96 -21.10 1.65
C GLY A 98 -6.56 -21.57 2.98
N ASP A 99 -7.71 -22.22 2.92
CA ASP A 99 -8.37 -22.87 4.07
C ASP A 99 -8.64 -21.91 5.25
N GLU A 100 -8.99 -20.66 4.96
CA GLU A 100 -9.17 -19.59 5.95
C GLU A 100 -7.91 -19.27 6.78
N GLU A 101 -6.72 -19.67 6.34
CA GLU A 101 -5.47 -19.44 7.06
C GLU A 101 -4.70 -18.24 6.49
N VAL A 102 -4.11 -17.45 7.38
CA VAL A 102 -3.27 -16.30 7.05
C VAL A 102 -1.95 -16.41 7.79
N ALA A 103 -0.84 -16.36 7.06
CA ALA A 103 0.48 -16.22 7.65
C ALA A 103 0.91 -14.76 7.71
N GLU A 104 1.33 -14.32 8.88
CA GLU A 104 1.79 -12.96 9.14
C GLU A 104 3.01 -12.93 10.06
N ALA A 105 3.84 -11.90 9.93
CA ALA A 105 4.92 -11.64 10.87
C ALA A 105 4.62 -10.35 11.65
N THR A 106 4.25 -10.49 12.92
CA THR A 106 3.90 -9.39 13.83
C THR A 106 4.92 -9.30 14.97
N GLY A 107 4.75 -8.38 15.93
CA GLY A 107 5.65 -8.30 17.09
C GLY A 107 5.79 -9.60 17.89
N ALA A 108 4.84 -10.53 17.77
CA ALA A 108 4.89 -11.86 18.37
C ALA A 108 5.78 -12.86 17.59
N GLY A 109 6.15 -12.53 16.36
CA GLY A 109 6.86 -13.43 15.44
C GLY A 109 6.03 -13.79 14.21
N VAL A 110 6.50 -14.80 13.48
CA VAL A 110 5.75 -15.41 12.37
C VAL A 110 4.69 -16.33 12.97
N GLN A 111 3.43 -16.12 12.60
CA GLN A 111 2.29 -16.87 13.09
C GLN A 111 1.32 -17.19 11.96
N ILE A 112 0.55 -18.25 12.16
CA ILE A 112 -0.59 -18.61 11.31
C ILE A 112 -1.83 -18.35 12.14
N VAL A 113 -2.69 -17.47 11.63
CA VAL A 113 -3.94 -17.05 12.25
C VAL A 113 -5.09 -17.33 11.31
N SER A 114 -6.32 -17.38 11.83
CA SER A 114 -7.49 -17.44 10.95
C SER A 114 -7.69 -16.12 10.21
N LEU A 115 -8.28 -16.18 9.01
CA LEU A 115 -8.69 -15.01 8.23
C LEU A 115 -9.59 -14.09 9.05
N ARG A 116 -10.48 -14.68 9.85
CA ARG A 116 -11.34 -13.95 10.79
C ARG A 116 -10.55 -13.12 11.81
N GLN A 117 -9.52 -13.71 12.42
CA GLN A 117 -8.64 -12.97 13.34
C GLN A 117 -7.88 -11.85 12.63
N ALA A 118 -7.35 -12.11 11.43
CA ALA A 118 -6.67 -11.09 10.62
C ALA A 118 -7.60 -9.90 10.28
N MET A 119 -8.88 -10.18 9.96
CA MET A 119 -9.92 -9.18 9.73
C MET A 119 -10.32 -8.39 10.99
N GLN A 120 -10.33 -9.05 12.16
CA GLN A 120 -10.67 -8.42 13.44
C GLN A 120 -9.59 -7.42 13.89
N HIS A 121 -8.31 -7.77 13.72
CA HIS A 121 -7.18 -6.93 14.16
C HIS A 121 -6.78 -5.84 13.17
N SER A 122 -7.46 -5.74 12.03
CA SER A 122 -7.19 -4.78 10.96
C SER A 122 -8.33 -3.79 10.80
N ASP A 123 -8.08 -2.50 10.61
CA ASP A 123 -9.14 -1.55 10.27
C ASP A 123 -9.62 -1.74 8.84
N LYS A 124 -8.67 -2.08 7.96
CA LYS A 124 -8.83 -2.30 6.53
C LYS A 124 -8.05 -3.54 6.16
N LEU A 125 -8.60 -4.36 5.26
CA LEU A 125 -7.97 -5.56 4.72
C LEU A 125 -8.34 -5.68 3.25
N PHE A 126 -7.34 -5.77 2.37
CA PHE A 126 -7.55 -5.98 0.94
C PHE A 126 -6.48 -6.87 0.35
N ALA A 127 -6.79 -7.51 -0.78
CA ALA A 127 -5.95 -8.51 -1.40
C ALA A 127 -5.35 -8.02 -2.72
N LEU A 128 -4.06 -8.28 -2.92
CA LEU A 128 -3.40 -8.25 -4.21
C LEU A 128 -2.90 -9.67 -4.56
N ARG A 129 -2.97 -10.04 -5.83
CA ARG A 129 -2.62 -11.36 -6.34
C ARG A 129 -1.42 -11.30 -7.27
N VAL A 130 -0.50 -12.25 -7.12
CA VAL A 130 0.55 -12.51 -8.11
C VAL A 130 -0.08 -13.26 -9.29
N PRO A 131 0.04 -12.77 -10.54
CA PRO A 131 -0.49 -13.48 -11.69
C PRO A 131 0.24 -14.82 -11.89
N ASP A 132 -0.48 -15.81 -12.39
CA ASP A 132 0.04 -17.13 -12.78
C ASP A 132 0.79 -17.88 -11.65
N LEU A 133 0.41 -17.67 -10.39
CA LEU A 133 0.94 -18.45 -9.26
C LEU A 133 0.39 -19.88 -9.34
N THR A 134 1.28 -20.87 -9.43
CA THR A 134 0.85 -22.27 -9.53
C THR A 134 0.43 -22.81 -8.16
N SER A 135 -0.42 -23.84 -8.14
CA SER A 135 -0.81 -24.53 -6.90
C SER A 135 0.39 -25.10 -6.15
N GLN A 136 1.43 -25.55 -6.86
CA GLN A 136 2.69 -25.99 -6.25
C GLN A 136 3.40 -24.84 -5.53
N GLN A 137 3.52 -23.68 -6.17
CA GLN A 137 4.16 -22.51 -5.56
C GLN A 137 3.37 -22.02 -4.34
N ALA A 138 2.04 -22.00 -4.43
CA ALA A 138 1.18 -21.69 -3.28
C ALA A 138 1.38 -22.68 -2.12
N ALA A 139 1.52 -23.98 -2.42
CA ALA A 139 1.83 -25.00 -1.42
C ALA A 139 3.23 -24.83 -0.82
N GLU A 140 4.23 -24.43 -1.61
CA GLU A 140 5.59 -24.14 -1.13
C GLU A 140 5.61 -22.90 -0.21
N ILE A 141 4.83 -21.86 -0.53
CA ILE A 141 4.61 -20.70 0.35
C ILE A 141 3.98 -21.14 1.67
N LYS A 142 2.93 -21.96 1.62
CA LYS A 142 2.28 -22.54 2.81
C LYS A 142 3.30 -23.34 3.64
N ALA A 143 4.01 -24.28 3.02
CA ALA A 143 5.01 -25.10 3.69
C ALA A 143 6.14 -24.27 4.32
N PHE A 144 6.60 -23.20 3.64
CA PHE A 144 7.56 -22.27 4.20
C PHE A 144 7.02 -21.58 5.45
N ALA A 145 5.81 -21.00 5.37
CA ALA A 145 5.18 -20.29 6.50
C ALA A 145 5.03 -21.20 7.74
N TYR A 146 4.56 -22.43 7.54
CA TYR A 146 4.46 -23.43 8.61
C TYR A 146 5.83 -23.77 9.21
N ARG A 147 6.85 -23.98 8.38
CA ARG A 147 8.20 -24.33 8.85
C ARG A 147 8.81 -23.25 9.75
N ILE A 148 8.52 -21.98 9.50
CA ILE A 148 9.09 -20.86 10.25
C ILE A 148 8.11 -20.25 11.27
N THR A 149 6.95 -20.88 11.50
CA THR A 149 6.02 -20.46 12.54
C THR A 149 6.72 -20.45 13.91
N ASN A 150 6.40 -19.47 14.75
CA ASN A 150 7.06 -19.14 16.02
C ASN A 150 8.49 -18.58 15.89
N SER A 151 8.95 -18.28 14.67
CA SER A 151 10.16 -17.48 14.49
C SER A 151 9.98 -16.07 15.03
N ARG A 152 11.05 -15.47 15.56
CA ARG A 152 10.97 -14.19 16.27
C ARG A 152 10.72 -13.02 15.30
N TYR A 153 10.24 -11.89 15.81
CA TYR A 153 10.10 -10.68 15.01
C TYR A 153 11.43 -9.91 14.88
N ASN A 154 11.71 -9.39 13.68
CA ASN A 154 12.96 -8.68 13.39
C ASN A 154 12.93 -7.20 13.79
N PHE A 155 12.82 -6.91 15.09
CA PHE A 155 12.83 -5.52 15.59
C PHE A 155 14.12 -4.76 15.24
N ARG A 156 15.27 -5.43 15.29
CA ARG A 156 16.57 -4.84 14.90
C ARG A 156 16.58 -4.45 13.42
N GLY A 157 16.02 -5.31 12.57
CA GLY A 157 15.80 -5.02 11.15
C GLY A 157 14.96 -3.76 10.98
N ILE A 158 13.82 -3.65 11.66
CA ILE A 158 12.96 -2.44 11.60
C ILE A 158 13.72 -1.17 12.02
N VAL A 159 14.49 -1.20 13.11
CA VAL A 159 15.26 -0.02 13.56
C VAL A 159 16.27 0.44 12.50
N LYS A 160 16.96 -0.50 11.85
CA LYS A 160 17.87 -0.19 10.72
C LYS A 160 17.11 0.24 9.46
N PHE A 161 15.88 -0.26 9.29
CA PHE A 161 15.03 0.00 8.14
C PHE A 161 14.40 1.40 8.14
N ILE A 162 14.12 1.98 9.32
CA ILE A 162 13.50 3.30 9.45
C ILE A 162 14.32 4.41 8.74
N PRO A 163 15.65 4.56 8.97
CA PRO A 163 16.46 5.54 8.24
C PRO A 163 16.41 5.35 6.71
N PHE A 164 16.41 4.09 6.25
CA PHE A 164 16.31 3.78 4.83
C PHE A 164 14.97 4.22 4.24
N MET A 165 13.86 3.98 4.95
CA MET A 165 12.53 4.42 4.52
C MET A 165 12.42 5.93 4.33
N LEU A 166 13.14 6.71 5.13
CA LEU A 166 13.18 8.17 5.02
C LEU A 166 14.08 8.63 3.88
N THR A 167 15.29 8.07 3.79
CA THR A 167 16.30 8.52 2.81
C THR A 167 15.97 8.08 1.39
N LYS A 168 15.32 6.93 1.19
CA LYS A 168 14.96 6.45 -0.16
C LYS A 168 13.99 7.37 -0.90
N GLN A 169 13.21 8.21 -0.18
CA GLN A 169 12.31 9.18 -0.82
C GLN A 169 13.06 10.21 -1.67
N ILE A 170 14.34 10.46 -1.36
CA ILE A 170 15.21 11.33 -2.15
C ILE A 170 15.42 10.76 -3.56
N CYS A 171 15.49 9.44 -3.70
CA CYS A 171 15.62 8.77 -5.01
C CYS A 171 14.37 8.91 -5.89
N SER A 172 13.25 9.35 -5.31
CA SER A 172 12.01 9.64 -6.01
C SER A 172 11.86 11.12 -6.37
N LEU A 173 12.81 11.98 -6.00
CA LEU A 173 12.82 13.39 -6.38
C LEU A 173 13.16 13.53 -7.87
N ASN A 174 12.27 14.17 -8.61
CA ASN A 174 12.34 14.41 -10.06
C ASN A 174 13.62 15.21 -10.46
N PRO A 175 14.19 15.04 -11.68
CA PRO A 175 13.66 14.35 -12.86
C PRO A 175 14.49 13.13 -13.28
N PHE A 176 14.46 12.07 -12.47
CA PHE A 176 15.24 10.87 -12.76
C PHE A 176 14.40 9.76 -13.42
N SER A 177 15.03 9.00 -14.34
CA SER A 177 14.42 7.84 -14.99
C SER A 177 14.15 6.70 -13.99
N ALA A 178 13.26 5.77 -14.35
CA ALA A 178 13.00 4.58 -13.54
C ALA A 178 14.29 3.81 -13.19
N ASN A 179 15.23 3.70 -14.14
CA ASN A 179 16.52 3.03 -13.94
C ASN A 179 17.41 3.75 -12.92
N PHE A 180 17.48 5.09 -12.98
CA PHE A 180 18.25 5.84 -11.99
C PHE A 180 17.63 5.71 -10.60
N ARG A 181 16.30 5.78 -10.49
CA ARG A 181 15.60 5.54 -9.21
C ARG A 181 15.95 4.16 -8.65
N GLN A 182 15.94 3.11 -9.48
CA GLN A 182 16.38 1.78 -9.05
C GLN A 182 17.82 1.79 -8.52
N GLN A 183 18.76 2.37 -9.27
CA GLN A 183 20.17 2.41 -8.88
C GLN A 183 20.39 3.19 -7.58
N CYS A 184 19.73 4.34 -7.42
CA CYS A 184 19.78 5.15 -6.22
C CYS A 184 19.25 4.40 -5.00
N ILE A 185 18.06 3.79 -5.11
CA ILE A 185 17.45 3.02 -4.02
C ILE A 185 18.32 1.83 -3.65
N HIS A 186 18.84 1.10 -4.65
CA HIS A 186 19.68 -0.06 -4.43
C HIS A 186 21.01 0.33 -3.76
N GLY A 187 21.63 1.43 -4.16
CA GLY A 187 22.84 1.96 -3.53
C GLY A 187 22.60 2.37 -2.07
N LEU A 188 21.50 3.09 -1.79
CA LEU A 188 21.12 3.43 -0.42
C LEU A 188 20.83 2.20 0.43
N ALA A 189 20.12 1.22 -0.13
CA ALA A 189 19.81 -0.03 0.57
C ALA A 189 21.09 -0.79 0.91
N GLN A 190 22.03 -0.91 -0.03
CA GLN A 190 23.33 -1.54 0.22
C GLN A 190 24.17 -0.80 1.28
N ALA A 191 24.11 0.54 1.30
CA ALA A 191 24.87 1.34 2.25
C ALA A 191 24.30 1.30 3.68
N GLN A 192 22.98 1.26 3.81
CA GLN A 192 22.29 1.42 5.10
C GLN A 192 21.78 0.10 5.70
N LEU A 193 21.49 -0.89 4.84
CA LEU A 193 20.93 -2.17 5.23
C LEU A 193 21.97 -3.28 5.00
N SER A 194 22.23 -4.05 6.05
CA SER A 194 23.10 -5.23 5.95
C SER A 194 22.49 -6.24 4.97
N LYS A 195 23.32 -6.87 4.13
CA LYS A 195 22.90 -8.06 3.38
C LYS A 195 22.60 -9.20 4.36
N ARG A 196 21.76 -10.14 3.91
CA ARG A 196 21.30 -11.31 4.66
C ARG A 196 22.45 -12.02 5.40
N GLU A 197 22.39 -12.04 6.73
CA GLU A 197 23.27 -12.86 7.59
C GLU A 197 22.81 -14.32 7.51
N GLY A 198 23.62 -15.18 6.88
CA GLY A 198 23.73 -16.64 7.13
C GLY A 198 22.47 -17.53 6.99
N ASP A 199 22.70 -18.85 6.92
CA ASP A 199 21.67 -19.86 6.60
C ASP A 199 20.66 -20.18 7.72
N GLU A 200 20.70 -19.49 8.86
CA GLU A 200 19.68 -19.62 9.92
C GLU A 200 19.03 -18.29 10.26
N LYS A 201 18.41 -17.66 9.26
CA LYS A 201 17.51 -16.53 9.54
C LYS A 201 16.37 -17.04 10.42
N ARG A 202 16.24 -16.50 11.63
CA ARG A 202 15.18 -16.83 12.61
C ARG A 202 14.32 -15.62 12.98
N VAL A 203 14.49 -14.52 12.25
CA VAL A 203 13.80 -13.25 12.47
C VAL A 203 13.28 -12.67 11.16
N TRP A 204 12.01 -12.25 11.16
CA TRP A 204 11.39 -11.56 10.02
C TRP A 204 10.52 -10.39 10.48
N PHE A 205 10.42 -9.34 9.67
CA PHE A 205 9.29 -8.41 9.71
C PHE A 205 8.30 -8.70 8.57
N CYS A 206 7.10 -8.09 8.62
CA CYS A 206 5.97 -8.47 7.74
C CYS A 206 6.30 -8.60 6.25
N SER A 207 6.75 -7.53 5.59
CA SER A 207 7.09 -7.54 4.15
C SER A 207 8.34 -8.36 3.84
N GLU A 208 9.28 -8.48 4.78
CA GLU A 208 10.44 -9.36 4.64
C GLU A 208 10.04 -10.84 4.64
N PHE A 209 9.12 -11.24 5.53
CA PHE A 209 8.54 -12.58 5.56
C PHE A 209 7.84 -12.90 4.23
N VAL A 210 6.94 -12.03 3.78
CA VAL A 210 6.19 -12.24 2.53
C VAL A 210 7.14 -12.37 1.34
N THR A 211 8.10 -11.45 1.20
CA THR A 211 9.05 -11.48 0.07
C THR A 211 9.91 -12.75 0.08
N ASP A 212 10.35 -13.21 1.26
CA ASP A 212 11.13 -14.44 1.40
C ASP A 212 10.29 -15.69 1.07
N ALA A 213 9.02 -15.75 1.49
CA ALA A 213 8.12 -16.87 1.19
C ALA A 213 7.95 -17.06 -0.33
N PHE A 214 7.72 -15.97 -1.06
CA PHE A 214 7.61 -15.98 -2.51
C PHE A 214 8.92 -16.35 -3.21
N ALA A 215 10.06 -15.84 -2.72
CA ALA A 215 11.37 -16.19 -3.25
C ALA A 215 11.69 -17.68 -3.04
N LYS A 216 11.34 -18.25 -1.87
CA LYS A 216 11.52 -19.67 -1.55
C LYS A 216 10.64 -20.60 -2.38
N ALA A 217 9.48 -20.13 -2.82
CA ALA A 217 8.59 -20.83 -3.73
C ALA A 217 8.93 -20.65 -5.22
N GLY A 218 10.09 -20.08 -5.54
CA GLY A 218 10.50 -19.86 -6.94
C GLY A 218 9.67 -18.84 -7.72
N ARG A 219 8.87 -18.01 -7.02
CA ARG A 219 8.08 -16.90 -7.61
C ARG A 219 8.38 -15.58 -6.89
N PRO A 220 9.63 -15.09 -6.90
CA PRO A 220 9.98 -13.87 -6.18
C PRO A 220 9.12 -12.68 -6.64
N LEU A 221 8.74 -11.81 -5.70
CA LEU A 221 8.00 -10.58 -6.00
C LEU A 221 8.92 -9.53 -6.66
N THR A 222 10.19 -9.56 -6.30
CA THR A 222 11.27 -8.69 -6.79
C THR A 222 12.61 -9.39 -6.55
N LEU A 223 13.65 -8.99 -7.28
CA LEU A 223 15.02 -9.48 -7.08
C LEU A 223 15.79 -8.72 -5.97
N ALA A 224 15.19 -7.68 -5.38
CA ALA A 224 15.76 -7.00 -4.23
C ALA A 224 15.73 -7.90 -2.99
N GLU A 225 16.70 -7.72 -2.09
CA GLU A 225 16.77 -8.51 -0.85
C GLU A 225 15.50 -8.31 -0.01
N PRO A 226 14.90 -9.38 0.56
CA PRO A 226 13.66 -9.27 1.34
C PRO A 226 13.71 -8.23 2.48
N GLY A 227 14.88 -8.06 3.10
CA GLY A 227 15.09 -7.09 4.18
C GLY A 227 15.09 -5.61 3.73
N TRP A 228 15.01 -5.34 2.43
CA TRP A 228 14.96 -3.99 1.86
C TRP A 228 13.54 -3.54 1.50
N ILE A 229 12.56 -4.43 1.62
CA ILE A 229 11.21 -4.21 1.09
C ILE A 229 10.26 -3.81 2.21
N ALA A 230 9.59 -2.67 2.06
CA ALA A 230 8.49 -2.24 2.94
C ALA A 230 7.14 -2.77 2.43
N PRO A 231 6.10 -2.81 3.29
CA PRO A 231 4.74 -3.11 2.84
C PRO A 231 4.26 -2.14 1.75
N SER A 232 4.63 -0.86 1.84
CA SER A 232 4.32 0.13 0.81
C SER A 232 4.98 -0.21 -0.53
N ASP A 233 6.21 -0.72 -0.53
CA ASP A 233 6.91 -1.06 -1.77
C ASP A 233 6.17 -2.16 -2.53
N LEU A 234 5.70 -3.19 -1.82
CA LEU A 234 4.85 -4.25 -2.40
C LEU A 234 3.52 -3.70 -2.91
N LEU A 235 2.87 -2.80 -2.16
CA LEU A 235 1.64 -2.16 -2.62
C LEU A 235 1.83 -1.44 -3.97
N HIS A 236 2.96 -0.78 -4.17
CA HIS A 236 3.29 -0.04 -5.39
C HIS A 236 3.78 -0.92 -6.55
N MET A 237 3.93 -2.23 -6.33
CA MET A 237 4.17 -3.20 -7.42
C MET A 237 2.89 -3.53 -8.21
N ARG A 238 1.73 -3.05 -7.77
CA ARG A 238 0.45 -3.30 -8.45
C ARG A 238 0.38 -2.73 -9.87
N GLU A 239 -0.48 -3.32 -10.67
CA GLU A 239 -0.81 -2.85 -12.02
C GLU A 239 -1.19 -1.37 -12.01
N GLY A 240 -0.68 -0.60 -12.96
CA GLY A 240 -0.96 0.83 -13.05
C GLY A 240 -0.22 1.71 -12.03
N ASP A 241 0.59 1.16 -11.11
CA ASP A 241 1.38 1.96 -10.14
C ASP A 241 2.88 2.06 -10.45
N VAL A 242 3.57 2.97 -9.75
CA VAL A 242 5.01 3.25 -9.87
C VAL A 242 5.77 2.58 -8.74
N ALA A 243 6.50 1.51 -9.05
CA ALA A 243 7.23 0.73 -8.07
C ALA A 243 8.60 1.34 -7.74
N ALA A 244 8.95 1.33 -6.45
CA ALA A 244 10.27 1.73 -5.95
C ALA A 244 11.35 0.67 -6.28
N PHE A 245 11.00 -0.61 -6.19
CA PHE A 245 11.82 -1.73 -6.64
C PHE A 245 11.18 -2.39 -7.87
N LYS A 246 11.99 -2.87 -8.82
CA LYS A 246 11.49 -3.57 -10.01
C LYS A 246 10.73 -4.84 -9.60
N PRO A 247 9.43 -4.97 -9.92
CA PRO A 247 8.69 -6.19 -9.68
C PRO A 247 8.98 -7.22 -10.77
N GLU A 248 8.97 -8.50 -10.40
CA GLU A 248 9.02 -9.61 -11.37
C GLU A 248 7.67 -9.83 -12.07
N ALA A 249 6.57 -9.52 -11.37
CA ALA A 249 5.23 -9.48 -11.92
C ALA A 249 4.42 -8.34 -11.30
N ARG A 250 3.52 -7.72 -12.08
CA ARG A 250 2.61 -6.70 -11.55
C ARG A 250 1.51 -7.37 -10.74
N LEU A 251 1.28 -6.88 -9.52
CA LEU A 251 0.25 -7.42 -8.66
C LEU A 251 -1.14 -6.97 -9.14
N ARG A 252 -2.06 -7.91 -9.32
CA ARG A 252 -3.45 -7.64 -9.66
C ARG A 252 -4.25 -7.39 -8.39
N TYR A 253 -5.11 -6.39 -8.39
CA TYR A 253 -6.01 -6.18 -7.27
C TYR A 253 -7.19 -7.12 -7.34
N VAL A 254 -7.48 -7.75 -6.20
CA VAL A 254 -8.62 -8.65 -6.06
C VAL A 254 -9.81 -7.88 -5.50
N GLY A 255 -9.62 -7.20 -4.36
CA GLY A 255 -10.66 -6.44 -3.69
C GLY A 255 -10.41 -6.26 -2.20
N HIS A 256 -11.36 -5.66 -1.51
CA HIS A 256 -11.35 -5.41 -0.07
C HIS A 256 -12.25 -6.40 0.66
N LEU A 257 -11.68 -7.18 1.57
CA LEU A 257 -12.43 -7.94 2.58
C LEU A 257 -12.98 -7.02 3.68
N LYS A 258 -12.29 -5.90 3.91
CA LYS A 258 -12.69 -4.87 4.86
C LYS A 258 -12.31 -3.50 4.30
N PRO A 259 -13.26 -2.64 3.91
CA PRO A 259 -12.99 -1.38 3.22
C PRO A 259 -12.26 -0.32 4.07
N GLY A 260 -12.29 -0.45 5.40
CA GLY A 260 -11.70 0.54 6.29
C GLY A 260 -12.67 1.66 6.67
N ILE A 261 -12.53 2.13 7.92
CA ILE A 261 -13.39 3.17 8.52
C ILE A 261 -13.42 4.45 7.65
N TYR A 262 -12.28 4.80 7.03
CA TYR A 262 -12.13 6.00 6.20
C TYR A 262 -12.83 5.92 4.83
N ILE A 263 -13.09 4.72 4.30
CA ILE A 263 -13.88 4.57 3.06
C ILE A 263 -15.38 4.58 3.38
N ASN A 264 -15.78 4.01 4.53
CA ASN A 264 -17.17 4.03 5.00
C ASN A 264 -17.69 5.45 5.27
N ALA A 265 -16.83 6.36 5.76
CA ALA A 265 -17.19 7.77 5.97
C ALA A 265 -17.56 8.49 4.65
N ARG A 266 -16.91 8.15 3.52
CA ARG A 266 -17.28 8.70 2.20
C ARG A 266 -18.63 8.18 1.70
N ARG A 267 -19.00 6.93 2.03
CA ARG A 267 -20.33 6.36 1.72
C ARG A 267 -21.43 7.10 2.47
N LEU A 268 -21.20 7.48 3.73
CA LEU A 268 -22.14 8.30 4.52
C LEU A 268 -22.28 9.73 3.97
N VAL A 269 -21.20 10.33 3.47
CA VAL A 269 -21.26 11.67 2.84
C VAL A 269 -21.94 11.63 1.46
N GLY A 270 -21.87 10.50 0.74
CA GLY A 270 -22.61 10.31 -0.51
C GLY A 270 -24.13 10.12 -0.32
N LEU A 271 -24.55 9.59 0.83
CA LEU A 271 -25.97 9.42 1.17
C LEU A 271 -26.65 10.71 1.66
N THR A 272 -25.88 11.72 2.08
CA THR A 272 -26.45 13.03 2.47
C THR A 272 -26.69 13.99 1.30
N GLN A 273 -26.31 13.64 0.05
CA GLN A 273 -26.61 14.43 -1.15
C GLN A 273 -27.82 13.93 -1.96
N GLN A 274 -28.51 12.88 -1.52
CA GLN A 274 -29.79 12.46 -2.11
C GLN A 274 -30.93 12.67 -1.09
N GLY A 275 -31.19 13.94 -0.77
CA GLY A 275 -32.43 14.40 -0.11
C GLY A 275 -33.13 15.39 -1.03
N GLN A 276 -34.31 15.01 -1.52
CA GLN A 276 -35.16 15.73 -2.48
C GLN A 276 -35.47 17.19 -2.10
N PRO A 277 -35.70 18.10 -3.07
CA PRO A 277 -36.54 19.27 -2.82
C PRO A 277 -38.01 18.83 -2.84
N GLU A 278 -38.66 19.01 -1.69
CA GLU A 278 -40.08 18.79 -1.46
C GLU A 278 -40.92 19.86 -2.18
N SER A 279 -41.79 19.42 -3.08
CA SER A 279 -43.12 19.98 -3.40
C SER A 279 -43.26 21.51 -3.57
N ALA A 280 -43.26 21.97 -4.84
CA ALA A 280 -43.96 23.19 -5.22
C ALA A 280 -45.49 22.96 -5.16
N ARG A 281 -46.08 23.41 -4.06
CA ARG A 281 -47.54 23.43 -3.82
C ARG A 281 -48.18 24.48 -4.73
N SER A 282 -49.03 24.04 -5.64
CA SER A 282 -49.89 24.90 -6.47
C SER A 282 -50.88 25.69 -5.57
N PRO A 283 -51.03 27.02 -5.70
CA PRO A 283 -52.03 27.75 -4.95
C PRO A 283 -53.39 27.64 -5.66
N GLY A 284 -54.30 26.91 -5.03
CA GLY A 284 -55.73 26.95 -5.33
C GLY A 284 -56.27 28.37 -5.16
N ARG A 285 -56.88 28.89 -6.22
CA ARG A 285 -57.65 30.14 -6.23
C ARG A 285 -59.09 29.80 -5.83
N ILE A 286 -59.55 30.28 -4.68
CA ILE A 286 -60.97 30.25 -4.31
C ILE A 286 -61.45 31.67 -3.92
N SER A 287 -62.53 32.03 -4.62
CA SER A 287 -63.66 32.93 -4.30
C SER A 287 -63.49 34.44 -4.17
N GLY A 288 -64.28 35.14 -4.99
CA GLY A 288 -64.96 36.41 -4.70
C GLY A 288 -66.12 36.58 -5.69
N GLY A 289 -67.36 36.54 -5.20
CA GLY A 289 -68.61 36.64 -5.98
C GLY A 289 -69.01 38.09 -6.32
N PRO A 290 -70.31 38.44 -6.28
CA PRO A 290 -71.21 38.52 -7.44
C PRO A 290 -71.61 39.96 -7.83
N GLY A 291 -72.26 40.11 -8.99
CA GLY A 291 -73.28 41.15 -9.21
C GLY A 291 -72.98 42.21 -10.27
N SER A 292 -73.57 42.03 -11.46
CA SER A 292 -74.47 42.96 -12.19
C SER A 292 -74.67 42.45 -13.61
#